data_AF-A0A971Z7L5-F1
#
_entry.id   AF-A0A971Z7L5-F1
#
_cell.length_a   1.000
_cell.length_b   1.000
_cell.length_c   1.000
_cell.angle_alpha   90.00
_cell.angle_beta   90.00
_cell.angle_gamma   90.00
#
_symmetry.space_group_name_H-M   'P 1'
#
loop_
_entity.id
_entity.type
_entity.pdbx_description
1 polymer ?
#
loop_
_entity_poly.entity_id
_entity_poly.type
_entity_poly.pdbx_seq_one_letter_code
_entity_poly.pdbx_strand_id
1 'polypeptide(L)' 'MVKVTCSICGYSFDQENISLCPDCGGQICEQCSYMYRGHCKDCYEEVTLDFEDNIFT' A
#
# COMPACT_ATOMS: atom_id res chain seq x y z
N MET A 1 21.47 1.83 10.90
CA MET A 1 20.47 1.56 9.85
C MET A 1 19.12 1.46 10.53
N VAL A 2 18.16 2.29 10.10
CA VAL A 2 16.79 2.27 10.64
C VAL A 2 16.00 1.26 9.81
N LYS A 3 15.43 0.25 10.48
CA LYS A 3 14.54 -0.73 9.85
C LYS A 3 13.11 -0.29 10.05
N VAL A 4 12.31 -0.45 9.01
CA VAL A 4 10.88 -0.17 9.00
C VAL A 4 10.11 -1.46 8.69
N THR A 5 8.87 -1.53 9.14
CA THR A 5 8.02 -2.70 8.96
C THR A 5 6.91 -2.37 7.99
N CYS A 6 6.74 -3.20 6.95
CA CYS A 6 5.66 -3.03 5.97
C CYS A 6 4.31 -3.19 6.69
N SER A 7 3.42 -2.21 6.55
CA SER A 7 2.08 -2.25 7.13
C SER A 7 1.20 -3.33 6.50
N ILE A 8 1.53 -3.81 5.29
CA ILE A 8 0.75 -4.83 4.57
C ILE A 8 1.22 -6.24 4.94
N CYS A 9 2.51 -6.55 4.80
CA CYS A 9 3.03 -7.91 4.92
C CYS A 9 3.84 -8.18 6.19
N GLY A 10 4.15 -7.16 6.99
CA GLY A 10 4.95 -7.28 8.22
C GLY A 10 6.46 -7.52 7.97
N TYR A 11 6.91 -7.56 6.72
CA TYR A 11 8.34 -7.71 6.41
C TYR A 11 9.11 -6.46 6.87
N SER A 12 10.27 -6.67 7.49
CA SER A 12 11.15 -5.60 7.94
C SER A 12 12.26 -5.33 6.91
N PHE A 13 12.36 -4.09 6.44
CA PHE A 13 13.28 -3.66 5.40
C PHE A 13 13.96 -2.34 5.77
N ASP A 14 15.03 -2.00 5.06
CA ASP A 14 15.75 -0.74 5.30
C ASP A 14 14.94 0.46 4.83
N GLN A 15 14.96 1.55 5.61
CA GLN A 15 14.19 2.77 5.33
C GLN A 15 14.48 3.38 3.95
N GLU A 16 15.64 3.09 3.33
CA GLU A 16 15.98 3.58 1.98
C GLU A 16 15.02 3.05 0.90
N ASN A 17 14.36 1.91 1.13
CA ASN A 17 13.42 1.29 0.19
C ASN A 17 11.95 1.46 0.61
N ILE A 18 11.65 2.52 1.36
CA ILE A 18 10.30 2.81 1.85
C ILE A 18 9.46 3.52 0.79
N SER A 19 8.29 2.94 0.51
CA SER A 19 7.19 3.64 -0.16
C SER A 19 6.19 4.09 0.91
N LEU A 20 5.67 5.30 0.77
CA LEU A 20 4.64 5.82 1.67
C LEU A 20 3.31 5.87 0.93
N CYS A 21 2.25 5.37 1.57
CA CYS A 21 0.90 5.56 1.07
C CYS A 21 0.60 7.07 1.00
N PRO A 22 0.16 7.61 -0.15
CA PRO A 22 -0.11 9.03 -0.29
C PRO A 22 -1.30 9.52 0.56
N ASP A 23 -2.22 8.63 0.92
CA ASP A 23 -3.46 9.00 1.64
C ASP A 23 -3.28 8.98 3.17
N CYS A 24 -2.63 7.95 3.71
CA CYS A 24 -2.50 7.76 5.16
C CYS A 24 -1.05 7.85 5.69
N GLY A 25 -0.06 7.93 4.81
CA GLY A 25 1.37 7.90 5.20
C GLY A 25 1.87 6.54 5.68
N GLY A 26 1.09 5.47 5.46
CA GLY A 26 1.46 4.10 5.81
C GLY A 26 2.76 3.65 5.13
N GLN A 27 3.60 2.92 5.86
CA GLN A 27 4.91 2.47 5.40
C GLN A 27 4.80 1.15 4.66
N ILE A 28 5.20 1.13 3.39
CA ILE A 28 5.00 0.00 2.49
C ILE A 28 6.34 -0.40 1.87
N CYS A 29 6.61 -1.70 1.78
CA CYS A 29 7.76 -2.17 1.01
C CYS A 29 7.53 -2.03 -0.49
N GLU A 30 8.60 -2.00 -1.29
CA GLU A 30 8.52 -1.87 -2.75
C GLU A 30 7.58 -2.90 -3.40
N GLN A 31 7.63 -4.16 -2.97
CA GLN A 31 6.77 -5.23 -3.53
C GLN A 31 5.28 -4.96 -3.30
N CYS A 32 4.91 -4.57 -2.09
CA CYS A 32 3.52 -4.25 -1.78
C CYS A 32 3.12 -2.93 -2.44
N SER A 33 4.02 -1.95 -2.52
CA SER A 33 3.79 -0.71 -3.27
C SER A 33 3.46 -1.01 -4.74
N TYR A 34 4.20 -1.90 -5.39
CA TYR A 34 3.89 -2.32 -6.76
C TYR A 34 2.53 -3.02 -6.88
N MET A 35 2.22 -3.93 -5.95
CA MET A 35 0.97 -4.71 -5.95
C MET A 35 -0.27 -3.84 -5.73
N TYR A 36 -0.17 -2.84 -4.85
CA TYR A 36 -1.25 -1.95 -4.44
C TYR A 36 -1.13 -0.55 -5.08
N ARG A 37 -0.41 -0.42 -6.21
CA ARG A 37 -0.24 0.82 -6.98
C ARG A 37 0.21 2.04 -6.16
N GLY A 38 1.05 1.81 -5.16
CA GLY A 38 1.59 2.83 -4.26
C GLY A 38 0.71 3.12 -3.05
N HIS A 39 -0.38 2.37 -2.83
CA HIS A 39 -1.27 2.56 -1.69
C HIS A 39 -1.10 1.44 -0.66
N CYS A 40 -1.53 1.69 0.58
CA CYS A 40 -1.65 0.61 1.55
C CYS A 40 -2.86 -0.27 1.19
N LYS A 41 -3.00 -1.42 1.85
CA LYS A 41 -4.12 -2.33 1.60
C LYS A 41 -5.47 -1.63 1.76
N ASP A 42 -5.64 -0.89 2.85
CA ASP A 42 -6.91 -0.25 3.19
C ASP A 42 -7.29 0.84 2.17
N CYS A 43 -6.36 1.75 1.84
CA CYS A 43 -6.61 2.82 0.87
C CYS A 43 -6.74 2.30 -0.58
N TYR A 44 -6.12 1.16 -0.90
CA TYR A 44 -6.30 0.54 -2.22
C TYR A 44 -7.68 -0.10 -2.36
N GLU A 45 -8.20 -0.76 -1.32
CA GLU A 45 -9.53 -1.37 -1.35
C GLU A 45 -10.61 -0.30 -1.61
N GLU A 46 -10.52 0.87 -0.97
CA GLU A 46 -11.40 2.02 -1.23
C GLU A 46 -11.40 2.43 -2.71
N VAL A 47 -10.23 2.51 -3.34
CA VAL A 47 -10.10 2.87 -4.76
C VAL A 47 -10.67 1.80 -5.68
N THR A 48 -10.55 0.51 -5.33
CA THR A 48 -11.03 -0.59 -6.18
C THR A 48 -12.53 -0.84 -6.08
N LEU A 49 -13.14 -0.55 -4.92
CA LEU A 49 -14.58 -0.74 -4.72
C LEU A 49 -15.42 0.19 -5.62
N ASP A 50 -14.91 1.38 -5.94
CA ASP A 50 -15.55 2.30 -6.89
C ASP A 50 -15.66 1.74 -8.33
N PHE A 51 -14.84 0.73 -8.69
CA PHE A 51 -14.87 0.12 -10.03
C PHE A 51 -15.82 -1.08 -10.14
N GLU A 52 -16.13 -1.77 -9.04
CA GLU A 52 -16.98 -2.97 -9.08
C GLU A 52 -18.48 -2.65 -8.99
N ASP A 53 -18.86 -1.49 -8.42
CA ASP A 53 -20.27 -1.07 -8.31
C ASP A 53 -20.88 -0.54 -9.64
N ASN A 54 -20.11 -0.46 -10.73
CA ASN A 54 -20.58 0.02 -12.03
C ASN A 54 -20.78 -1.08 -13.10
N ILE A 55 -20.78 -2.37 -12.75
CA ILE A 55 -20.98 -3.47 -13.71
C ILE A 55 -22.45 -3.93 -13.83
N PHE A 56 -23.37 -3.35 -13.05
CA PHE A 56 -24.81 -3.66 -13.16
C PHE A 56 -25.66 -2.39 -13.17
N THR A 57 -25.65 -1.62 -14.26
CA THR A 57 -26.79 -0.78 -14.63
C THR A 57 -26.99 -0.76 -16.14
#